data_AF-A0A523SSG8-F1
#
_entry.id   AF-A0A523SSG8-F1
#
_cell.length_a   1.000
_cell.length_b   1.000
_cell.length_c   1.000
_cell.angle_alpha   90.00
_cell.angle_beta   90.00
_cell.angle_gamma   90.00
#
_symmetry.space_group_name_H-M   'P 1'
#
loop_
_entity.id
_entity.type
_entity.pdbx_description
1 polymer ?
#
loop_
_entity_poly.entity_id
_entity_poly.type
_entity_poly.pdbx_seq_one_letter_code
_entity_poly.pdbx_strand_id
1 'polypeptide(L)'
;MRKICLVTIFIFAVLSVAFSHHSVALTDNALSIITNPAGLGFRRTFEGYIISPFDTSEFKDEMSVLLRAGNIGFASQFYGKGSNYNSFTISLGTCLGKNFYFGTGYQWFTRIKRSSAWDIGVLYRPSNFLSVGVTGKNINFPDDLYPEYIFGLGLRPFGNRFTISFDANLFKTETINYADEFKWTLGAQIEPIKGIILKGHYAQNDFGAGIGLNLKHFGVEGYGNFSDENELTDGYTIAHFSADRYRTILKRRKSYWVKLTLKNKIIEEKRRTGIFSKALPTLKEVVDVIEKLADDPEIAGIYIVMGEPQTGFAKKQEIRKALTRFKTKGKKIFCYTESMGNTAYYLATIADSIFMNPSGYLALTGMYSEVPFIKGTLEKIGIEPELERIGKYKSAADIVTADSMSYAFREVQNSILDNLYNQFVSAIAGSRNMTTLKLKELIDQGPFTSKQAEAAGLVDKLLYEDEVEKLLSEQKIHLRSLRTYLLKHDYVYNWQLEPGEKIAIIYATGSIVSGKSGKNIFAGELMGSETIVKAIQA
;
A
#
# COMPACT_ATOMS: atom_id res chain seq x y z
N MET A 1 5.18 80.58 -1.01
CA MET A 1 4.75 79.78 -2.19
C MET A 1 5.88 78.86 -2.62
N ARG A 2 5.88 77.58 -2.20
CA ARG A 2 6.91 76.60 -2.59
C ARG A 2 6.41 75.15 -2.43
N LYS A 3 6.56 74.38 -3.53
CA LYS A 3 6.75 72.91 -3.68
C LYS A 3 5.53 72.02 -3.34
N ILE A 4 4.76 71.53 -4.32
CA ILE A 4 4.97 70.41 -5.29
C ILE A 4 4.90 69.02 -4.63
N CYS A 5 3.72 68.41 -4.80
CA CYS A 5 3.35 66.98 -4.83
C CYS A 5 4.10 66.00 -3.91
N LEU A 6 3.51 65.76 -2.74
CA LEU A 6 3.36 64.39 -2.21
C LEU A 6 2.36 63.65 -3.10
N VAL A 7 2.68 62.41 -3.51
CA VAL A 7 1.77 61.26 -3.68
C VAL A 7 2.56 60.12 -4.37
N THR A 8 2.85 59.10 -3.56
CA THR A 8 2.87 57.67 -3.92
C THR A 8 3.90 57.16 -4.93
N ILE A 9 5.11 56.82 -4.47
CA ILE A 9 6.07 55.95 -5.19
C ILE A 9 6.80 55.03 -4.19
N PHE A 10 6.64 53.71 -4.44
CA PHE A 10 7.55 52.59 -4.15
C PHE A 10 7.98 52.31 -2.70
N ILE A 11 7.25 51.39 -2.04
CA ILE A 11 7.72 50.04 -1.69
C ILE A 11 6.48 49.12 -1.74
N PHE A 12 6.13 48.63 -2.93
CA PHE A 12 5.29 47.44 -3.08
C PHE A 12 6.24 46.23 -3.11
N ALA A 13 6.95 46.01 -2.01
CA ALA A 13 7.71 44.79 -1.82
C ALA A 13 6.71 43.70 -1.43
N VAL A 14 6.42 42.82 -2.39
CA VAL A 14 6.25 41.39 -2.11
C VAL A 14 5.17 41.09 -1.05
N LEU A 15 3.92 41.37 -1.38
CA LEU A 15 2.79 40.58 -0.87
C LEU A 15 2.73 39.24 -1.63
N SER A 16 3.86 38.53 -1.71
CA SER A 16 3.80 37.08 -1.57
C SER A 16 3.53 36.88 -0.11
N VAL A 17 2.27 36.62 0.26
CA VAL A 17 1.96 36.19 1.61
C VAL A 17 2.95 35.08 1.92
N ALA A 18 3.81 35.34 2.92
CA ALA A 18 4.82 34.46 3.46
C ALA A 18 4.12 33.29 4.18
N PHE A 19 3.27 32.57 3.42
CA PHE A 19 2.85 31.25 3.78
C PHE A 19 4.11 30.41 3.74
N SER A 20 4.65 30.19 4.93
CA SER A 20 5.24 28.92 5.31
C SER A 20 6.42 28.47 4.47
N HIS A 21 7.63 28.60 5.03
CA HIS A 21 8.84 28.00 4.50
C HIS A 21 8.68 26.48 4.31
N HIS A 22 8.13 26.11 3.14
CA HIS A 22 7.96 24.77 2.64
C HIS A 22 8.84 24.65 1.41
N SER A 23 9.93 23.93 1.59
CA SER A 23 10.92 23.78 0.54
C SER A 23 10.35 23.15 -0.72
N VAL A 24 10.78 23.68 -1.86
CA VAL A 24 10.42 23.14 -3.19
C VAL A 24 10.95 21.72 -3.39
N ALA A 25 11.94 21.29 -2.60
CA ALA A 25 12.43 19.92 -2.58
C ALA A 25 11.61 19.01 -1.65
N LEU A 26 10.97 19.54 -0.62
CA LEU A 26 10.28 18.72 0.39
C LEU A 26 8.79 18.54 0.11
N THR A 27 8.16 19.51 -0.55
CA THR A 27 6.70 19.56 -0.68
C THR A 27 6.17 18.49 -1.65
N ASP A 28 5.25 17.64 -1.16
CA ASP A 28 4.61 16.57 -1.94
C ASP A 28 3.13 16.33 -1.58
N ASN A 29 2.50 17.32 -0.94
CA ASN A 29 1.10 17.36 -0.49
C ASN A 29 0.34 18.49 -1.23
N ALA A 30 -0.85 18.88 -0.78
CA ALA A 30 -1.62 19.95 -1.43
C ALA A 30 -0.89 21.31 -1.52
N LEU A 31 0.09 21.59 -0.64
CA LEU A 31 0.91 22.81 -0.73
C LEU A 31 1.74 22.87 -2.01
N SER A 32 1.99 21.73 -2.66
CA SER A 32 2.67 21.64 -3.96
C SER A 32 2.01 22.51 -5.04
N ILE A 33 0.71 22.83 -4.89
CA ILE A 33 -0.01 23.68 -5.85
C ILE A 33 0.63 25.05 -5.99
N ILE A 34 1.15 25.60 -4.89
CA ILE A 34 1.70 26.97 -4.80
C ILE A 34 3.23 27.00 -4.52
N THR A 35 3.85 25.84 -4.23
CA THR A 35 5.30 25.76 -3.95
C THR A 35 6.09 25.10 -5.08
N ASN A 36 5.76 23.86 -5.44
CA ASN A 36 6.38 23.12 -6.54
C ASN A 36 5.33 22.17 -7.14
N PRO A 37 4.73 22.51 -8.30
CA PRO A 37 3.69 21.69 -8.93
C PRO A 37 4.13 20.23 -9.20
N ALA A 38 5.43 19.94 -9.33
CA ALA A 38 5.92 18.57 -9.48
C ALA A 38 5.59 17.67 -8.28
N GLY A 39 5.43 18.22 -7.08
CA GLY A 39 5.00 17.50 -5.89
C GLY A 39 3.61 16.84 -6.04
N LEU A 40 2.77 17.34 -6.95
CA LEU A 40 1.48 16.72 -7.29
C LEU A 40 1.65 15.38 -8.02
N GLY A 41 2.82 15.10 -8.61
CA GLY A 41 3.12 13.81 -9.23
C GLY A 41 3.27 12.65 -8.24
N PHE A 42 3.35 12.93 -6.94
CA PHE A 42 3.29 11.90 -5.90
C PHE A 42 1.92 11.24 -5.83
N ARG A 43 1.88 9.95 -5.48
CA ARG A 43 0.60 9.23 -5.33
C ARG A 43 -0.05 9.59 -3.99
N ARG A 44 -1.05 10.48 -4.04
CA ARG A 44 -1.98 10.81 -2.96
C ARG A 44 -3.41 10.55 -3.41
N THR A 45 -4.32 10.31 -2.47
CA THR A 45 -5.76 10.17 -2.79
C THR A 45 -6.42 11.55 -2.91
N PHE A 46 -6.83 12.13 -1.80
CA PHE A 46 -7.48 13.43 -1.73
C PHE A 46 -7.01 14.15 -0.46
N GLU A 47 -6.64 15.43 -0.61
CA GLU A 47 -6.12 16.26 0.47
C GLU A 47 -6.67 17.67 0.35
N GLY A 48 -6.84 18.34 1.48
CA GLY A 48 -7.16 19.76 1.48
C GLY A 48 -6.53 20.48 2.65
N TYR A 49 -6.18 21.74 2.42
CA TYR A 49 -5.48 22.62 3.34
C TYR A 49 -6.22 23.95 3.38
N ILE A 50 -6.45 24.45 4.58
CA ILE A 50 -6.95 25.78 4.84
C ILE A 50 -5.85 26.49 5.61
N ILE A 51 -5.38 27.62 5.09
CA ILE A 51 -4.28 28.38 5.67
C ILE A 51 -4.81 29.77 6.03
N SER A 52 -4.63 30.15 7.29
CA SER A 52 -5.04 31.43 7.84
C SER A 52 -3.80 32.13 8.44
N PRO A 53 -3.32 33.23 7.85
CA PRO A 53 -2.21 34.00 8.40
C PRO A 53 -2.65 34.91 9.55
N PHE A 54 -1.73 35.24 10.44
CA PHE A 54 -1.92 36.16 11.56
C PHE A 54 -0.69 37.06 11.73
N ASP A 55 -0.87 38.19 12.41
CA ASP A 55 0.23 39.05 12.87
C ASP A 55 0.20 39.20 14.39
N THR A 56 0.99 40.15 14.92
CA THR A 56 1.07 40.43 16.37
C THR A 56 -0.25 40.85 17.01
N SER A 57 -1.21 41.33 16.23
CA SER A 57 -2.46 41.92 16.72
C SER A 57 -3.68 41.04 16.49
N GLU A 58 -3.82 40.44 15.30
CA GLU A 58 -4.99 39.64 14.94
C GLU A 58 -4.75 38.67 13.78
N PHE A 59 -5.74 37.82 13.49
CA PHE A 59 -5.77 37.09 12.22
C PHE A 59 -6.01 38.06 11.07
N LYS A 60 -5.22 37.95 10.01
CA LYS A 60 -5.41 38.76 8.81
C LYS A 60 -6.71 38.33 8.13
N ASP A 61 -7.37 39.25 7.43
CA ASP A 61 -8.55 38.97 6.59
C ASP A 61 -8.14 38.26 5.28
N GLU A 62 -7.24 37.28 5.37
CA GLU A 62 -6.69 36.52 4.26
C GLU A 62 -6.89 35.02 4.52
N MET A 63 -7.14 34.25 3.48
CA MET A 63 -7.31 32.80 3.61
C MET A 63 -6.89 32.10 2.33
N SER A 64 -6.15 31.00 2.45
CA SER A 64 -5.89 30.11 1.33
C SER A 64 -6.59 28.78 1.51
N VAL A 65 -7.32 28.32 0.50
CA VAL A 65 -7.91 26.98 0.43
C VAL A 65 -7.25 26.24 -0.72
N LEU A 66 -6.60 25.12 -0.41
CA LEU A 66 -5.92 24.27 -1.37
C LEU A 66 -6.58 22.90 -1.34
N LEU A 67 -6.90 22.36 -2.50
CA LEU A 67 -7.51 21.04 -2.66
C LEU A 67 -6.72 20.26 -3.69
N ARG A 68 -6.40 19.01 -3.37
CA ARG A 68 -5.72 18.08 -4.25
C ARG A 68 -6.56 16.83 -4.42
N ALA A 69 -6.72 16.38 -5.66
CA ALA A 69 -7.30 15.08 -6.01
C ALA A 69 -6.33 14.36 -6.95
N GLY A 70 -5.66 13.33 -6.44
CA GLY A 70 -4.63 12.62 -7.20
C GLY A 70 -3.47 13.55 -7.58
N ASN A 71 -3.32 13.77 -8.88
CA ASN A 71 -2.27 14.57 -9.49
C ASN A 71 -2.73 15.97 -9.97
N ILE A 72 -3.97 16.33 -9.64
CA ILE A 72 -4.57 17.63 -9.92
C ILE A 72 -4.72 18.39 -8.61
N GLY A 73 -4.41 19.68 -8.63
CA GLY A 73 -4.62 20.56 -7.49
C GLY A 73 -5.27 21.88 -7.89
N PHE A 74 -6.06 22.42 -6.97
CA PHE A 74 -6.73 23.70 -7.09
C PHE A 74 -6.47 24.51 -5.81
N ALA A 75 -6.04 25.76 -5.94
CA ALA A 75 -5.90 26.70 -4.84
C ALA A 75 -6.76 27.94 -5.08
N SER A 76 -7.34 28.46 -4.01
CA SER A 76 -8.04 29.74 -3.96
C SER A 76 -7.43 30.55 -2.82
N GLN A 77 -6.88 31.71 -3.12
CA GLN A 77 -6.27 32.61 -2.14
C GLN A 77 -7.04 33.92 -2.11
N PHE A 78 -7.57 34.24 -0.94
CA PHE A 78 -8.34 35.45 -0.65
C PHE A 78 -7.41 36.45 0.04
N TYR A 79 -7.27 37.64 -0.55
CA TYR A 79 -6.46 38.72 -0.01
C TYR A 79 -7.39 39.85 0.46
N GLY A 80 -7.37 40.15 1.76
CA GLY A 80 -8.36 40.94 2.49
C GLY A 80 -8.43 42.44 2.16
N LYS A 81 -9.04 43.20 3.08
CA LYS A 81 -9.26 44.65 2.96
C LYS A 81 -7.94 45.43 2.84
N GLY A 82 -7.60 45.76 1.59
CA GLY A 82 -6.43 46.54 1.19
C GLY A 82 -6.06 46.25 -0.27
N SER A 83 -6.13 44.97 -0.65
CA SER A 83 -5.84 44.47 -2.00
C SER A 83 -7.11 44.09 -2.78
N ASN A 84 -8.13 43.54 -2.09
CA ASN A 84 -9.48 43.25 -2.58
C ASN A 84 -9.54 42.43 -3.90
N TYR A 85 -8.61 41.48 -4.07
CA TYR A 85 -8.56 40.55 -5.20
C TYR A 85 -8.40 39.11 -4.71
N ASN A 86 -8.78 38.14 -5.54
CA ASN A 86 -8.52 36.73 -5.28
C ASN A 86 -7.63 36.16 -6.37
N SER A 87 -6.72 35.27 -6.00
CA SER A 87 -5.99 34.44 -6.94
C SER A 87 -6.52 33.02 -6.91
N PHE A 88 -6.50 32.38 -8.07
CA PHE A 88 -6.89 30.99 -8.23
C PHE A 88 -5.78 30.29 -9.00
N THR A 89 -5.41 29.09 -8.59
CA THR A 89 -4.36 28.30 -9.23
C THR A 89 -4.87 26.90 -9.52
N ILE A 90 -4.67 26.43 -10.74
CA ILE A 90 -4.82 25.01 -11.09
C ILE A 90 -3.44 24.47 -11.41
N SER A 91 -3.06 23.39 -10.75
CA SER A 91 -1.76 22.75 -10.94
C SER A 91 -1.91 21.28 -11.29
N LEU A 92 -1.04 20.79 -12.16
CA LEU A 92 -0.96 19.41 -12.61
C LEU A 92 0.45 18.89 -12.36
N GLY A 93 0.55 17.67 -11.81
CA GLY A 93 1.81 16.97 -11.64
C GLY A 93 1.82 15.60 -12.30
N THR A 94 3.01 15.09 -12.59
CA THR A 94 3.20 13.73 -13.10
C THR A 94 4.53 13.15 -12.64
N CYS A 95 4.58 11.82 -12.54
CA CYS A 95 5.81 11.07 -12.34
C CYS A 95 6.28 10.55 -13.71
N LEU A 96 7.46 10.97 -14.14
CA LEU A 96 8.08 10.55 -15.41
C LEU A 96 8.84 9.23 -15.29
N GLY A 97 8.86 8.62 -14.09
CA GLY A 97 9.57 7.38 -13.78
C GLY A 97 10.87 7.63 -13.02
N LYS A 98 11.43 6.57 -12.40
CA LYS A 98 12.67 6.62 -11.60
C LYS A 98 12.69 7.73 -10.53
N ASN A 99 11.53 8.02 -9.93
CA ASN A 99 11.35 9.09 -8.94
C ASN A 99 11.68 10.51 -9.45
N PHE A 100 11.50 10.74 -10.75
CA PHE A 100 11.54 12.07 -11.37
C PHE A 100 10.11 12.57 -11.60
N TYR A 101 9.84 13.80 -11.22
CA TYR A 101 8.53 14.41 -11.27
C TYR A 101 8.60 15.76 -11.95
N PHE A 102 7.53 16.07 -12.69
CA PHE A 102 7.33 17.33 -13.38
C PHE A 102 5.95 17.85 -13.06
N GLY A 103 5.79 19.17 -13.00
CA GLY A 103 4.48 19.77 -12.88
C GLY A 103 4.42 21.17 -13.44
N THR A 104 3.20 21.64 -13.64
CA THR A 104 2.90 23.00 -14.07
C THR A 104 1.71 23.55 -13.30
N GLY A 105 1.71 24.85 -13.04
CA GLY A 105 0.63 25.61 -12.42
C GLY A 105 0.19 26.75 -13.32
N TYR A 106 -1.12 26.99 -13.37
CA TYR A 106 -1.72 28.14 -14.04
C TYR A 106 -2.49 28.95 -13.01
N GLN A 107 -2.08 30.20 -12.81
CA GLN A 107 -2.70 31.13 -11.87
C GLN A 107 -3.42 32.26 -12.61
N TRP A 108 -4.61 32.59 -12.14
CA TRP A 108 -5.37 33.75 -12.61
C TRP A 108 -5.94 34.54 -11.43
N PHE A 109 -6.32 35.79 -11.72
CA PHE A 109 -6.74 36.75 -10.71
C PHE A 109 -8.15 37.26 -11.00
N THR A 110 -8.87 37.67 -9.96
CA THR A 110 -10.18 38.33 -10.07
C THR A 110 -10.08 39.77 -9.60
N ARG A 111 -10.94 40.66 -10.11
CA ARG A 111 -11.05 42.08 -9.70
C ARG A 111 -9.83 42.97 -9.99
N ILE A 112 -8.72 42.40 -10.45
CA ILE A 112 -7.56 43.12 -11.01
C ILE A 112 -7.34 42.63 -12.44
N LYS A 113 -7.08 43.56 -13.37
CA LYS A 113 -6.61 43.24 -14.72
C LYS A 113 -5.12 42.93 -14.66
N ARG A 114 -4.78 41.69 -14.29
CA ARG A 114 -3.40 41.18 -14.28
C ARG A 114 -3.28 40.03 -15.25
N SER A 115 -2.17 39.94 -15.95
CA SER A 115 -1.84 38.79 -16.78
C SER A 115 -1.82 37.51 -15.93
N SER A 116 -2.32 36.40 -16.49
CA SER A 116 -2.22 35.08 -15.86
C SER A 116 -0.75 34.70 -15.66
N ALA A 117 -0.44 33.93 -14.62
CA ALA A 117 0.92 33.45 -14.35
C ALA A 117 1.04 31.95 -14.57
N TRP A 118 2.22 31.53 -15.03
CA TRP A 118 2.58 30.13 -15.19
C TRP A 118 3.74 29.77 -14.26
N ASP A 119 3.59 28.63 -13.59
CA ASP A 119 4.62 28.01 -12.78
C ASP A 119 5.01 26.67 -13.39
N ILE A 120 6.30 26.33 -13.31
CA ILE A 120 6.83 25.02 -13.68
C ILE A 120 7.70 24.50 -12.55
N GLY A 121 7.56 23.21 -12.26
CA GLY A 121 8.29 22.54 -11.22
C GLY A 121 8.94 21.26 -11.73
N VAL A 122 10.13 20.97 -11.20
CA VAL A 122 10.82 19.69 -11.30
C VAL A 122 11.18 19.21 -9.89
N LEU A 123 11.07 17.91 -9.67
CA LEU A 123 11.44 17.29 -8.40
C LEU A 123 12.07 15.92 -8.67
N TYR A 124 13.24 15.66 -8.08
CA TYR A 124 13.95 14.39 -8.22
C TYR A 124 14.30 13.82 -6.86
N ARG A 125 13.88 12.57 -6.60
CA ARG A 125 14.07 11.88 -5.32
C ARG A 125 14.73 10.53 -5.52
N PRO A 126 16.06 10.48 -5.77
CA PRO A 126 16.76 9.24 -6.09
C PRO A 126 16.70 8.20 -4.96
N SER A 127 16.53 8.64 -3.72
CA SER A 127 16.47 7.79 -2.54
C SER A 127 15.54 8.38 -1.48
N ASN A 128 15.30 7.64 -0.40
CA ASN A 128 14.62 8.18 0.79
C ASN A 128 15.46 9.17 1.59
N PHE A 129 16.75 9.35 1.24
CA PHE A 129 17.69 10.26 1.90
C PHE A 129 17.76 11.63 1.21
N LEU A 130 17.67 11.70 -0.12
CA LEU A 130 17.92 12.91 -0.90
C LEU A 130 16.70 13.32 -1.73
N SER A 131 16.42 14.61 -1.76
CA SER A 131 15.44 15.26 -2.62
C SER A 131 16.01 16.54 -3.21
N VAL A 132 15.81 16.77 -4.51
CA VAL A 132 16.23 18.00 -5.19
C VAL A 132 15.03 18.55 -5.95
N GLY A 133 14.70 19.82 -5.73
CA GLY A 133 13.57 20.49 -6.36
C GLY A 133 14.00 21.77 -7.06
N VAL A 134 13.37 22.07 -8.19
CA VAL A 134 13.52 23.37 -8.86
C VAL A 134 12.13 23.85 -9.23
N THR A 135 11.81 25.10 -8.89
CA THR A 135 10.57 25.75 -9.31
C THR A 135 10.91 27.05 -10.03
N GLY A 136 10.35 27.26 -11.21
CA GLY A 136 10.25 28.56 -11.84
C GLY A 136 8.83 29.08 -11.68
N LYS A 137 8.66 30.21 -11.01
CA LYS A 137 7.36 30.89 -10.84
C LYS A 137 7.25 32.08 -11.77
N ASN A 138 6.02 32.42 -12.18
CA ASN A 138 5.73 33.58 -13.03
C ASN A 138 6.57 33.60 -14.33
N ILE A 139 6.81 32.43 -14.93
CA ILE A 139 7.79 32.27 -16.03
C ILE A 139 7.40 33.01 -17.32
N ASN A 140 6.14 33.40 -17.43
CA ASN A 140 5.59 34.13 -18.57
C ASN A 140 5.58 35.65 -18.34
N PHE A 141 6.28 36.15 -17.30
CA PHE A 141 6.46 37.57 -17.01
C PHE A 141 5.14 38.37 -16.98
N PRO A 142 4.21 38.03 -16.07
CA PRO A 142 2.95 38.76 -15.94
C PRO A 142 3.18 40.19 -15.45
N ASP A 143 2.26 41.11 -15.77
CA ASP A 143 2.33 42.50 -15.29
C ASP A 143 2.43 42.54 -13.75
N ASP A 144 3.39 43.32 -13.25
CA ASP A 144 3.72 43.49 -11.84
C ASP A 144 4.17 42.20 -11.10
N LEU A 145 4.43 41.09 -11.81
CA LEU A 145 5.00 39.86 -11.24
C LEU A 145 6.32 39.53 -11.92
N TYR A 146 7.35 39.40 -11.10
CA TYR A 146 8.65 39.00 -11.61
C TYR A 146 8.84 37.49 -11.54
N PRO A 147 9.59 36.91 -12.50
CA PRO A 147 9.99 35.51 -12.41
C PRO A 147 10.89 35.27 -11.21
N GLU A 148 10.60 34.18 -10.52
CA GLU A 148 11.36 33.68 -9.38
C GLU A 148 11.83 32.26 -9.70
N TYR A 149 13.10 31.98 -9.45
CA TYR A 149 13.68 30.65 -9.58
C TYR A 149 14.15 30.16 -8.21
N ILE A 150 13.59 29.04 -7.76
CA ILE A 150 13.89 28.45 -6.46
C ILE A 150 14.60 27.13 -6.68
N PHE A 151 15.75 26.97 -6.05
CA PHE A 151 16.53 25.74 -6.02
C PHE A 151 16.48 25.17 -4.61
N GLY A 152 15.87 24.00 -4.45
CA GLY A 152 15.73 23.32 -3.18
C GLY A 152 16.57 22.04 -3.09
N LEU A 153 17.14 21.81 -1.91
CA LEU A 153 17.81 20.58 -1.51
C LEU A 153 17.18 20.07 -0.21
N GLY A 154 16.86 18.78 -0.16
CA GLY A 154 16.27 18.12 0.99
C GLY A 154 17.03 16.87 1.41
N LEU A 155 17.32 16.72 2.71
CA LEU A 155 18.06 15.60 3.27
C LEU A 155 17.30 14.94 4.43
N ARG A 156 17.40 13.61 4.52
CA ARG A 156 16.78 12.76 5.55
C ARG A 156 17.76 11.76 6.16
N PRO A 157 18.72 12.22 6.99
CA PRO A 157 19.78 11.36 7.51
C PRO A 157 19.28 10.23 8.42
N PHE A 158 18.12 10.42 9.06
CA PHE A 158 17.49 9.41 9.93
C PHE A 158 16.10 8.98 9.42
N GLY A 159 15.96 8.89 8.09
CA GLY A 159 14.70 8.59 7.44
C GLY A 159 13.67 9.71 7.60
N ASN A 160 12.37 9.37 7.55
CA ASN A 160 11.30 10.37 7.53
C ASN A 160 11.02 11.07 8.88
N ARG A 161 11.81 10.82 9.93
CA ARG A 161 11.65 11.48 11.25
C ARG A 161 12.46 12.75 11.41
N PHE A 162 13.51 12.94 10.63
CA PHE A 162 14.32 14.17 10.64
C PHE A 162 14.61 14.56 9.20
N THR A 163 14.18 15.76 8.84
CA THR A 163 14.35 16.32 7.51
C THR A 163 15.01 17.68 7.63
N ILE A 164 16.00 17.95 6.78
CA ILE A 164 16.63 19.25 6.63
C ILE A 164 16.36 19.70 5.20
N SER A 165 16.12 20.99 4.99
CA SER A 165 16.07 21.60 3.66
C SER A 165 16.91 22.85 3.58
N PHE A 166 17.37 23.12 2.37
CA PHE A 166 17.97 24.39 1.98
C PHE A 166 17.31 24.83 0.68
N ASP A 167 16.77 26.05 0.65
CA ASP A 167 16.26 26.66 -0.58
C ASP A 167 17.03 27.94 -0.88
N ALA A 168 17.38 28.12 -2.14
CA ALA A 168 17.99 29.32 -2.68
C ALA A 168 17.06 29.94 -3.72
N ASN A 169 16.64 31.18 -3.49
CA ASN A 169 15.71 31.91 -4.33
C ASN A 169 16.47 32.99 -5.10
N LEU A 170 16.28 33.00 -6.42
CA LEU A 170 16.81 34.01 -7.33
C LEU A 170 15.65 34.78 -7.95
N PHE A 171 15.64 36.09 -7.75
CA PHE A 171 14.62 37.00 -8.29
C PHE A 171 15.25 37.99 -9.27
N LYS A 172 14.41 38.60 -10.10
CA LYS A 172 14.74 39.79 -10.90
C LYS A 172 13.71 40.87 -10.58
N THR A 173 14.13 42.12 -10.43
CA THR A 173 13.22 43.25 -10.22
C THR A 173 13.57 44.35 -11.23
N GLU A 174 12.73 45.37 -11.40
CA GLU A 174 13.01 46.52 -12.30
C GLU A 174 14.36 47.23 -12.00
N THR A 175 14.84 47.17 -10.76
CA THR A 175 16.05 47.86 -10.28
C THR A 175 17.24 46.94 -9.99
N ILE A 176 17.06 45.61 -10.00
CA ILE A 176 18.02 44.64 -9.45
C ILE A 176 18.18 43.48 -10.45
N ASN A 177 19.42 43.17 -10.85
CA ASN A 177 19.71 42.06 -11.76
C ASN A 177 19.67 40.72 -11.03
N TYR A 178 19.47 39.62 -11.77
CA TYR A 178 19.67 38.26 -11.24
C TYR A 178 21.08 38.19 -10.64
N ALA A 179 21.18 37.85 -9.35
CA ALA A 179 22.38 37.75 -8.49
C ALA A 179 22.62 38.87 -7.47
N ASP A 180 21.88 39.99 -7.51
CA ASP A 180 22.10 41.09 -6.54
C ASP A 180 21.33 40.90 -5.21
N GLU A 181 20.20 40.17 -5.19
CA GLU A 181 19.51 39.71 -3.97
C GLU A 181 19.38 38.18 -3.97
N PHE A 182 20.36 37.50 -3.37
CA PHE A 182 20.29 36.07 -3.07
C PHE A 182 19.54 35.85 -1.75
N LYS A 183 18.35 35.24 -1.81
CA LYS A 183 17.63 34.83 -0.59
C LYS A 183 17.82 33.35 -0.36
N TRP A 184 18.06 32.96 0.88
CA TRP A 184 18.22 31.56 1.26
C TRP A 184 17.44 31.26 2.53
N THR A 185 17.00 30.01 2.62
CA THR A 185 16.29 29.48 3.78
C THR A 185 16.91 28.14 4.14
N LEU A 186 17.28 27.98 5.41
CA LEU A 186 17.57 26.68 6.00
C LEU A 186 16.37 26.23 6.83
N GLY A 187 15.80 25.06 6.51
CA GLY A 187 14.67 24.47 7.22
C GLY A 187 15.05 23.17 7.92
N ALA A 188 14.41 22.89 9.04
CA ALA A 188 14.51 21.61 9.74
C ALA A 188 13.12 21.16 10.23
N GLN A 189 12.84 19.87 10.11
CA GLN A 189 11.61 19.26 10.60
C GLN A 189 11.94 17.96 11.34
N ILE A 190 11.40 17.80 12.55
CA ILE A 190 11.45 16.55 13.31
C ILE A 190 10.05 16.03 13.63
N GLU A 191 9.91 14.71 13.62
CA GLU A 191 8.75 13.97 14.13
C GLU A 191 9.19 13.12 15.34
N PRO A 192 9.34 13.74 16.54
CA PRO A 192 9.84 13.02 17.72
C PRO A 192 8.89 11.88 18.12
N ILE A 193 7.59 12.10 17.96
CA ILE A 193 6.53 11.12 18.16
C ILE A 193 5.63 11.14 16.94
N LYS A 194 5.14 9.97 16.52
CA LYS A 194 4.25 9.83 15.36
C LYS A 194 3.09 10.83 15.43
N GLY A 195 3.01 11.72 14.43
CA GLY A 195 2.00 12.74 14.30
C GLY A 195 2.23 14.04 15.08
N ILE A 196 3.29 14.15 15.90
CA ILE A 196 3.73 15.45 16.44
C ILE A 196 4.88 15.92 15.57
N ILE A 197 4.74 17.08 14.94
CA ILE A 197 5.71 17.64 14.02
C ILE A 197 6.24 18.93 14.62
N LEU A 198 7.56 19.08 14.70
CA LEU A 198 8.20 20.35 15.03
C LEU A 198 8.96 20.82 13.79
N LYS A 199 8.80 22.09 13.45
CA LYS A 199 9.42 22.74 12.29
C LYS A 199 10.18 23.96 12.77
N GLY A 200 11.35 24.19 12.20
CA GLY A 200 12.11 25.42 12.36
C GLY A 200 12.65 25.85 11.02
N HIS A 201 12.78 27.15 10.79
CA HIS A 201 13.58 27.66 9.69
C HIS A 201 14.40 28.86 10.14
N TYR A 202 15.42 29.17 9.34
CA TYR A 202 16.23 30.36 9.47
C TYR A 202 16.45 30.93 8.06
N ALA A 203 16.12 32.20 7.86
CA ALA A 203 16.19 32.86 6.57
C ALA A 203 16.54 34.33 6.76
N GLN A 204 17.66 34.78 6.17
CA GLN A 204 18.05 36.19 6.13
C GLN A 204 17.99 36.91 7.50
N ASN A 205 18.48 36.22 8.53
CA ASN A 205 18.50 36.59 9.95
C ASN A 205 17.19 36.38 10.73
N ASP A 206 16.04 36.30 10.07
CA ASP A 206 14.79 35.89 10.70
C ASP A 206 14.79 34.39 10.99
N PHE A 207 14.07 33.99 12.04
CA PHE A 207 13.84 32.59 12.35
C PHE A 207 12.37 32.30 12.55
N GLY A 208 11.97 31.07 12.27
CA GLY A 208 10.61 30.63 12.50
C GLY A 208 10.57 29.32 13.27
N ALA A 209 9.48 29.14 14.01
CA ALA A 209 9.18 27.91 14.72
C ALA A 209 7.71 27.54 14.55
N GLY A 210 7.45 26.25 14.41
CA GLY A 210 6.10 25.72 14.29
C GLY A 210 5.92 24.35 14.89
N ILE A 211 4.68 24.07 15.26
CA ILE A 211 4.24 22.80 15.82
C ILE A 211 3.02 22.31 15.06
N GLY A 212 2.99 21.02 14.78
CA GLY A 212 1.90 20.34 14.11
C GLY A 212 1.43 19.11 14.87
N LEU A 213 0.13 18.86 14.80
CA LEU A 213 -0.49 17.64 15.29
C LEU A 213 -1.32 17.00 14.17
N ASN A 214 -0.95 15.79 13.79
CA ASN A 214 -1.72 14.93 12.91
C ASN A 214 -2.60 13.99 13.73
N LEU A 215 -3.90 14.09 13.47
CA LEU A 215 -4.89 13.05 13.69
C LEU A 215 -5.00 12.19 12.42
N LYS A 216 -5.79 11.12 12.48
CA LYS A 216 -5.84 10.11 11.42
C LYS A 216 -6.18 10.65 10.02
N HIS A 217 -7.11 11.60 9.92
CA HIS A 217 -7.59 12.17 8.65
C HIS A 217 -7.56 13.70 8.64
N PHE A 218 -7.03 14.29 9.70
CA PHE A 218 -7.06 15.72 9.96
C PHE A 218 -5.78 16.09 10.69
N GLY A 219 -5.25 17.27 10.47
CA GLY A 219 -4.18 17.82 11.30
C GLY A 219 -4.26 19.33 11.35
N VAL A 220 -3.57 19.88 12.34
CA VAL A 220 -3.43 21.31 12.51
C VAL A 220 -1.96 21.61 12.72
N GLU A 221 -1.46 22.64 12.07
CA GLU A 221 -0.12 23.17 12.26
C GLU A 221 -0.21 24.67 12.54
N GLY A 222 0.57 25.13 13.51
CA GLY A 222 0.76 26.56 13.78
C GLY A 222 2.23 26.91 13.57
N TYR A 223 2.47 28.10 13.04
CA TYR A 223 3.80 28.60 12.74
C TYR A 223 3.91 30.08 13.06
N GLY A 224 5.00 30.49 13.68
CA GLY A 224 5.34 31.89 13.93
C GLY A 224 6.74 32.23 13.42
N ASN A 225 6.89 33.42 12.87
CA ASN A 225 8.12 34.03 12.41
C ASN A 225 8.57 35.09 13.41
N PHE A 226 9.87 35.17 13.64
CA PHE A 226 10.49 36.03 14.62
C PHE A 226 11.63 36.80 13.96
N SER A 227 11.72 38.09 14.26
CA SER A 227 12.80 38.97 13.81
C SER A 227 14.12 38.66 14.51
N ASP A 228 15.21 39.26 14.03
CA ASP A 228 16.53 39.27 14.68
C ASP A 228 16.50 39.72 16.15
N GLU A 229 15.49 40.52 16.52
CA GLU A 229 15.27 41.03 17.87
C GLU A 229 14.44 40.07 18.74
N ASN A 230 14.08 38.89 18.21
CA ASN A 230 13.21 37.87 18.81
C ASN A 230 11.75 38.32 18.99
N GLU A 231 11.29 39.31 18.23
CA GLU A 231 9.89 39.73 18.24
C GLU A 231 9.08 38.91 17.23
N LEU A 232 7.92 38.41 17.63
CA LEU A 232 6.98 37.75 16.71
C LEU A 232 6.57 38.79 15.65
N THR A 233 6.76 38.49 14.38
CA THR A 233 6.38 39.39 13.29
C THR A 233 5.03 38.99 12.72
N ASP A 234 4.94 37.76 12.23
CA ASP A 234 3.73 37.17 11.69
C ASP A 234 3.75 35.64 11.80
N GLY A 235 2.71 35.00 11.30
CA GLY A 235 2.62 33.55 11.28
C GLY A 235 1.40 33.07 10.53
N TYR A 236 1.17 31.76 10.59
CA TYR A 236 -0.01 31.16 9.98
C TYR A 236 -0.42 29.88 10.70
N THR A 237 -1.70 29.56 10.59
CA THR A 237 -2.27 28.28 10.99
C THR A 237 -2.73 27.52 9.76
N ILE A 238 -2.37 26.23 9.67
CA ILE A 238 -2.83 25.30 8.66
C ILE A 238 -3.79 24.32 9.33
N ALA A 239 -5.00 24.19 8.81
CA ALA A 239 -5.85 23.04 9.04
C ALA A 239 -5.86 22.17 7.78
N HIS A 240 -5.46 20.92 7.88
CA HIS A 240 -5.39 20.01 6.73
C HIS A 240 -6.16 18.72 6.96
N PHE A 241 -6.69 18.14 5.89
CA PHE A 241 -7.41 16.88 5.89
C PHE A 241 -6.95 15.98 4.75
N SER A 242 -7.05 14.67 4.94
CA SER A 242 -6.69 13.68 3.92
C SER A 242 -7.58 12.44 3.99
N ALA A 243 -7.90 11.91 2.82
CA ALA A 243 -8.48 10.57 2.68
C ALA A 243 -7.47 9.48 3.12
N ASP A 244 -6.17 9.75 2.96
CA ASP A 244 -5.10 8.87 3.41
C ASP A 244 -4.87 9.02 4.92
N ARG A 245 -4.53 7.92 5.59
CA ARG A 245 -4.35 7.92 7.05
C ARG A 245 -2.98 8.49 7.43
N TYR A 246 -2.96 9.62 8.13
CA TYR A 246 -1.72 10.13 8.73
C TYR A 246 -1.25 9.27 9.91
N ARG A 247 0.05 9.33 10.17
CA ARG A 247 0.63 8.86 11.44
C ARG A 247 0.13 9.74 12.57
N THR A 248 -0.25 9.14 13.69
CA THR A 248 -0.80 9.84 14.85
C THR A 248 -0.41 9.17 16.16
N ILE A 249 -0.36 9.96 17.24
CA ILE A 249 -0.13 9.49 18.62
C ILE A 249 -1.40 8.87 19.21
N LEU A 250 -2.58 9.28 18.69
CA LEU A 250 -3.86 8.78 19.14
C LEU A 250 -4.08 7.34 18.67
N LYS A 251 -3.71 6.38 19.52
CA LYS A 251 -4.07 4.97 19.33
C LYS A 251 -5.55 4.78 19.59
N ARG A 252 -6.33 4.46 18.56
CA ARG A 252 -7.73 4.08 18.76
C ARG A 252 -7.78 2.68 19.37
N ARG A 253 -8.44 2.55 20.53
CA ARG A 253 -8.62 1.29 21.28
C ARG A 253 -9.59 0.30 20.63
N LYS A 254 -10.21 0.65 19.49
CA LYS A 254 -11.16 -0.24 18.80
C LYS A 254 -10.40 -1.20 17.89
N SER A 255 -10.25 -2.42 18.38
CA SER A 255 -9.68 -3.51 17.62
C SER A 255 -10.77 -4.16 16.75
N TYR A 256 -10.54 -4.20 15.45
CA TYR A 256 -11.44 -4.78 14.46
C TYR A 256 -11.02 -6.22 14.17
N TRP A 257 -11.98 -7.01 13.70
CA TRP A 257 -11.69 -8.28 13.07
C TRP A 257 -11.92 -8.17 11.57
N VAL A 258 -11.15 -8.90 10.78
CA VAL A 258 -11.31 -8.93 9.32
C VAL A 258 -11.87 -10.28 8.88
N LYS A 259 -12.97 -10.24 8.12
CA LYS A 259 -13.55 -11.40 7.45
C LYS A 259 -12.70 -11.74 6.22
N LEU A 260 -12.08 -12.92 6.23
CA LEU A 260 -11.28 -13.47 5.14
C LEU A 260 -11.98 -14.73 4.60
N THR A 261 -12.23 -14.79 3.30
CA THR A 261 -12.87 -15.96 2.67
C THR A 261 -11.85 -16.77 1.90
N LEU A 262 -11.67 -18.03 2.31
CA LEU A 262 -10.79 -19.00 1.65
C LEU A 262 -11.65 -20.12 1.06
N LYS A 263 -12.22 -19.87 -0.13
CA LYS A 263 -13.06 -20.85 -0.87
C LYS A 263 -12.53 -21.16 -2.27
N ASN A 264 -11.94 -20.17 -2.95
CA ASN A 264 -11.62 -20.27 -4.38
C ASN A 264 -10.20 -20.77 -4.65
N LYS A 265 -9.91 -21.11 -5.92
CA LYS A 265 -8.55 -21.38 -6.42
C LYS A 265 -7.63 -20.19 -6.13
N ILE A 266 -6.42 -20.49 -5.65
CA ILE A 266 -5.34 -19.52 -5.41
C ILE A 266 -4.24 -19.78 -6.44
N ILE A 267 -4.04 -18.82 -7.33
CA ILE A 267 -3.09 -18.93 -8.45
C ILE A 267 -1.68 -18.48 -8.02
N GLU A 268 -0.66 -18.85 -8.79
CA GLU A 268 0.71 -18.40 -8.51
C GLU A 268 0.96 -17.00 -9.11
N GLU A 269 0.51 -16.81 -10.35
CA GLU A 269 0.78 -15.64 -11.17
C GLU A 269 -0.53 -15.09 -11.74
N LYS A 270 -0.70 -13.75 -11.73
CA LYS A 270 -1.79 -13.10 -12.47
C LYS A 270 -1.53 -13.19 -13.96
N ARG A 271 -2.36 -13.95 -14.67
CA ARG A 271 -2.36 -13.97 -16.13
C ARG A 271 -3.46 -13.06 -16.67
N ARG A 272 -3.18 -12.36 -17.79
CA ARG A 272 -4.21 -11.60 -18.52
C ARG A 272 -5.30 -12.58 -18.91
N THR A 273 -6.46 -12.40 -18.30
CA THR A 273 -7.68 -13.14 -18.60
C THR A 273 -8.65 -12.16 -19.27
N GLY A 274 -9.64 -12.66 -20.02
CA GLY A 274 -10.55 -11.80 -20.79
C GLY A 274 -11.24 -10.74 -19.91
N ILE A 275 -11.71 -9.65 -20.51
CA ILE A 275 -12.27 -8.48 -19.78
C ILE A 275 -13.41 -8.86 -18.81
N PHE A 276 -14.09 -10.00 -19.03
CA PHE A 276 -15.20 -10.52 -18.22
C PHE A 276 -14.81 -11.58 -17.18
N SER A 277 -13.55 -12.01 -17.09
CA SER A 277 -13.17 -13.05 -16.14
C SER A 277 -12.95 -12.49 -14.73
N LYS A 278 -13.46 -13.19 -13.73
CA LYS A 278 -13.25 -12.85 -12.32
C LYS A 278 -11.77 -13.04 -11.95
N ALA A 279 -11.14 -11.99 -11.44
CA ALA A 279 -9.78 -12.05 -10.95
C ALA A 279 -9.66 -13.05 -9.78
N LEU A 280 -8.73 -13.98 -9.88
CA LEU A 280 -8.38 -14.90 -8.81
C LEU A 280 -7.21 -14.32 -7.99
N PRO A 281 -7.21 -14.48 -6.66
CA PRO A 281 -6.10 -14.03 -5.84
C PRO A 281 -4.86 -14.88 -6.07
N THR A 282 -3.70 -14.24 -6.07
CA THR A 282 -2.41 -14.95 -6.06
C THR A 282 -2.03 -15.39 -4.64
N LEU A 283 -1.16 -16.40 -4.52
CA LEU A 283 -0.59 -16.81 -3.23
C LEU A 283 0.08 -15.61 -2.54
N LYS A 284 0.89 -14.87 -3.29
CA LYS A 284 1.59 -13.69 -2.78
C LYS A 284 0.63 -12.65 -2.21
N GLU A 285 -0.46 -12.34 -2.91
CA GLU A 285 -1.45 -11.39 -2.39
C GLU A 285 -2.11 -11.87 -1.11
N VAL A 286 -2.44 -13.16 -1.01
CA VAL A 286 -3.05 -13.72 0.20
C VAL A 286 -2.07 -13.64 1.38
N VAL A 287 -0.81 -14.02 1.18
CA VAL A 287 0.24 -13.95 2.21
C VAL A 287 0.50 -12.50 2.61
N ASP A 288 0.74 -11.60 1.66
CA ASP A 288 1.00 -10.18 1.91
C ASP A 288 -0.14 -9.53 2.70
N VAL A 289 -1.40 -9.88 2.38
CA VAL A 289 -2.57 -9.38 3.11
C VAL A 289 -2.59 -9.90 4.54
N ILE A 290 -2.30 -11.18 4.77
CA ILE A 290 -2.26 -11.76 6.13
C ILE A 290 -1.14 -11.10 6.95
N GLU A 291 0.05 -10.89 6.37
CA GLU A 291 1.15 -10.17 7.04
C GLU A 291 0.76 -8.72 7.34
N LYS A 292 0.14 -8.01 6.39
CA LYS A 292 -0.35 -6.65 6.62
C LYS A 292 -1.35 -6.61 7.78
N LEU A 293 -2.27 -7.57 7.84
CA LEU A 293 -3.20 -7.72 8.96
C LEU A 293 -2.48 -8.06 10.27
N ALA A 294 -1.39 -8.82 10.22
CA ALA A 294 -0.57 -9.18 11.38
C ALA A 294 0.16 -7.96 11.96
N ASP A 295 0.62 -7.03 11.13
CA ASP A 295 1.33 -5.84 11.57
C ASP A 295 0.41 -4.64 11.87
N ASP A 296 -0.86 -4.67 11.46
CA ASP A 296 -1.81 -3.57 11.73
C ASP A 296 -2.31 -3.58 13.18
N PRO A 297 -1.99 -2.58 14.01
CA PRO A 297 -2.40 -2.54 15.42
C PRO A 297 -3.92 -2.34 15.61
N GLU A 298 -4.67 -1.94 14.58
CA GLU A 298 -6.14 -1.84 14.63
C GLU A 298 -6.82 -3.21 14.47
N ILE A 299 -6.07 -4.28 14.17
CA ILE A 299 -6.61 -5.63 13.93
C ILE A 299 -6.35 -6.54 15.12
N ALA A 300 -7.40 -7.02 15.78
CA ALA A 300 -7.33 -8.00 16.87
C ALA A 300 -7.37 -9.44 16.37
N GLY A 301 -8.00 -9.66 15.22
CA GLY A 301 -8.22 -11.01 14.74
C GLY A 301 -8.71 -11.12 13.31
N ILE A 302 -8.76 -12.35 12.84
CA ILE A 302 -9.29 -12.74 11.54
C ILE A 302 -10.44 -13.72 11.77
N TYR A 303 -11.55 -13.49 11.07
CA TYR A 303 -12.62 -14.47 10.94
C TYR A 303 -12.53 -15.10 9.55
N ILE A 304 -12.12 -16.35 9.49
CA ILE A 304 -11.96 -17.11 8.25
C ILE A 304 -13.26 -17.83 7.94
N VAL A 305 -13.81 -17.58 6.76
CA VAL A 305 -14.84 -18.46 6.17
C VAL A 305 -14.13 -19.44 5.24
N MET A 306 -14.04 -20.69 5.68
CA MET A 306 -13.31 -21.76 5.03
C MET A 306 -14.26 -22.63 4.20
N GLY A 307 -13.98 -22.73 2.90
CA GLY A 307 -14.51 -23.79 2.04
C GLY A 307 -13.44 -24.81 1.76
N GLU A 308 -13.31 -25.25 0.50
CA GLU A 308 -12.22 -26.12 0.07
C GLU A 308 -11.37 -25.40 -0.99
N PRO A 309 -10.36 -24.60 -0.59
CA PRO A 309 -9.47 -23.92 -1.54
C PRO A 309 -8.81 -24.94 -2.48
N GLN A 310 -9.15 -24.84 -3.77
CA GLN A 310 -8.61 -25.66 -4.86
C GLN A 310 -7.16 -25.27 -5.17
N THR A 311 -6.26 -25.61 -4.25
CA THR A 311 -4.85 -25.22 -4.27
C THR A 311 -3.97 -26.31 -3.67
N GLY A 312 -2.74 -26.46 -4.17
CA GLY A 312 -1.81 -27.51 -3.73
C GLY A 312 -1.36 -27.35 -2.28
N PHE A 313 -0.88 -28.45 -1.68
CA PHE A 313 -0.49 -28.48 -0.26
C PHE A 313 0.58 -27.44 0.09
N ALA A 314 1.60 -27.25 -0.75
CA ALA A 314 2.65 -26.24 -0.53
C ALA A 314 2.10 -24.81 -0.37
N LYS A 315 1.12 -24.43 -1.21
CA LYS A 315 0.45 -23.11 -1.10
C LYS A 315 -0.31 -22.98 0.22
N LYS A 316 -0.96 -24.06 0.65
CA LYS A 316 -1.63 -24.11 1.96
C LYS A 316 -0.63 -23.98 3.10
N GLN A 317 0.56 -24.57 2.99
CA GLN A 317 1.62 -24.41 3.99
C GLN A 317 2.10 -22.96 4.10
N GLU A 318 2.27 -22.25 2.98
CA GLU A 318 2.63 -20.83 3.00
C GLU A 318 1.55 -19.95 3.63
N ILE A 319 0.28 -20.19 3.30
CA ILE A 319 -0.85 -19.51 3.95
C ILE A 319 -0.87 -19.81 5.45
N ARG A 320 -0.67 -21.07 5.83
CA ARG A 320 -0.62 -21.49 7.24
C ARG A 320 0.52 -20.79 7.97
N LYS A 321 1.73 -20.70 7.39
CA LYS A 321 2.86 -19.97 7.97
C LYS A 321 2.53 -18.50 8.21
N ALA A 322 1.86 -17.84 7.26
CA ALA A 322 1.41 -16.45 7.43
C ALA A 322 0.38 -16.32 8.56
N LEU A 323 -0.59 -17.24 8.65
CA LEU A 323 -1.56 -17.29 9.76
C LEU A 323 -0.88 -17.60 11.11
N THR A 324 0.15 -18.43 11.12
CA THR A 324 0.97 -18.67 12.33
C THR A 324 1.66 -17.38 12.76
N ARG A 325 2.32 -16.65 11.85
CA ARG A 325 2.94 -15.35 12.15
C ARG A 325 1.90 -14.35 12.69
N PHE A 326 0.71 -14.31 12.10
CA PHE A 326 -0.41 -13.53 12.62
C PHE A 326 -0.72 -13.85 14.08
N LYS A 327 -0.79 -15.13 14.46
CA LYS A 327 -1.02 -15.55 15.86
C LYS A 327 0.14 -15.20 16.79
N THR A 328 1.39 -15.29 16.33
CA THR A 328 2.56 -14.91 17.17
C THR A 328 2.54 -13.45 17.62
N LYS A 329 1.79 -12.58 16.93
CA LYS A 329 1.55 -11.18 17.33
C LYS A 329 0.47 -11.03 18.42
N GLY A 330 0.01 -12.13 19.01
CA GLY A 330 -1.04 -12.14 20.05
C GLY A 330 -2.47 -11.98 19.50
N LYS A 331 -2.66 -12.12 18.19
CA LYS A 331 -3.95 -11.94 17.52
C LYS A 331 -4.70 -13.27 17.37
N LYS A 332 -6.02 -13.19 17.30
CA LYS A 332 -6.92 -14.37 17.31
C LYS A 332 -7.45 -14.70 15.92
N ILE A 333 -7.64 -15.98 15.65
CA ILE A 333 -8.23 -16.48 14.40
C ILE A 333 -9.43 -17.35 14.75
N PHE A 334 -10.60 -17.00 14.24
CA PHE A 334 -11.76 -17.90 14.25
C PHE A 334 -12.00 -18.41 12.84
N CYS A 335 -12.46 -19.64 12.71
CA CYS A 335 -12.78 -20.28 11.45
C CYS A 335 -14.22 -20.78 11.47
N TYR A 336 -15.00 -20.48 10.45
CA TYR A 336 -16.29 -21.09 10.19
C TYR A 336 -16.23 -21.90 8.89
N THR A 337 -16.92 -23.03 8.85
CA THR A 337 -17.05 -23.87 7.65
C THR A 337 -18.39 -24.58 7.58
N GLU A 338 -18.90 -24.77 6.36
CA GLU A 338 -20.09 -25.59 6.12
C GLU A 338 -19.75 -27.08 6.13
N SER A 339 -18.64 -27.46 5.49
CA SER A 339 -18.04 -28.80 5.47
C SER A 339 -16.62 -28.66 4.92
N MET A 340 -15.73 -29.58 5.28
CA MET A 340 -14.34 -29.52 4.83
C MET A 340 -13.69 -30.90 4.77
N GLY A 341 -12.75 -31.06 3.84
CA GLY A 341 -11.89 -32.24 3.73
C GLY A 341 -10.56 -32.05 4.44
N ASN A 342 -9.68 -33.05 4.28
CA ASN A 342 -8.33 -33.08 4.85
C ASN A 342 -7.59 -31.74 4.70
N THR A 343 -7.43 -31.24 3.48
CA THR A 343 -6.52 -30.10 3.25
C THR A 343 -7.07 -28.75 3.71
N ALA A 344 -8.39 -28.55 3.68
CA ALA A 344 -9.02 -27.40 4.31
C ALA A 344 -8.96 -27.49 5.85
N TYR A 345 -9.14 -28.67 6.43
CA TYR A 345 -9.00 -28.89 7.87
C TYR A 345 -7.57 -28.61 8.36
N TYR A 346 -6.55 -28.99 7.57
CA TYR A 346 -5.15 -28.60 7.81
C TYR A 346 -4.97 -27.09 7.91
N LEU A 347 -5.68 -26.27 7.13
CA LEU A 347 -5.65 -24.82 7.29
C LEU A 347 -6.47 -24.37 8.50
N ALA A 348 -7.69 -24.88 8.65
CA ALA A 348 -8.63 -24.47 9.70
C ALA A 348 -8.07 -24.66 11.11
N THR A 349 -7.28 -25.72 11.33
CA THR A 349 -6.68 -26.05 12.63
C THR A 349 -5.70 -25.00 13.16
N ILE A 350 -5.25 -24.03 12.36
CA ILE A 350 -4.49 -22.88 12.91
C ILE A 350 -5.38 -21.96 13.77
N ALA A 351 -6.69 -21.98 13.56
CA ALA A 351 -7.64 -21.14 14.27
C ALA A 351 -7.65 -21.45 15.78
N ASP A 352 -7.91 -20.42 16.59
CA ASP A 352 -8.19 -20.56 18.01
C ASP A 352 -9.58 -21.20 18.26
N SER A 353 -10.50 -21.09 17.30
CA SER A 353 -11.80 -21.76 17.34
C SER A 353 -12.29 -22.10 15.94
N ILE A 354 -12.83 -23.31 15.78
CA ILE A 354 -13.41 -23.86 14.56
C ILE A 354 -14.90 -24.10 14.81
N PHE A 355 -15.72 -23.35 14.10
CA PHE A 355 -17.17 -23.49 14.06
C PHE A 355 -17.57 -24.27 12.81
N MET A 356 -18.47 -25.22 12.96
CA MET A 356 -18.98 -26.03 11.84
C MET A 356 -20.49 -25.93 11.76
N ASN A 357 -21.02 -25.87 10.54
CA ASN A 357 -22.46 -25.95 10.34
C ASN A 357 -23.03 -27.26 10.92
N PRO A 358 -24.15 -27.24 11.68
CA PRO A 358 -24.76 -28.44 12.26
C PRO A 358 -25.12 -29.52 11.23
N SER A 359 -25.40 -29.15 9.98
CA SER A 359 -25.71 -30.07 8.87
C SER A 359 -24.47 -30.49 8.06
N GLY A 360 -23.28 -30.07 8.49
CA GLY A 360 -22.01 -30.32 7.82
C GLY A 360 -21.37 -31.67 8.14
N TYR A 361 -20.20 -31.89 7.53
CA TYR A 361 -19.33 -33.03 7.81
C TYR A 361 -17.85 -32.65 7.74
N LEU A 362 -17.02 -33.50 8.36
CA LEU A 362 -15.56 -33.45 8.30
C LEU A 362 -15.04 -34.71 7.59
N ALA A 363 -14.59 -34.56 6.35
CA ALA A 363 -13.94 -35.63 5.60
C ALA A 363 -12.44 -35.68 5.91
N LEU A 364 -12.12 -35.97 7.18
CA LEU A 364 -10.78 -36.23 7.67
C LEU A 364 -10.48 -37.73 7.52
N THR A 365 -9.92 -38.12 6.38
CA THR A 365 -9.77 -39.53 5.95
C THR A 365 -8.35 -39.89 5.49
N GLY A 366 -7.38 -39.00 5.70
CA GLY A 366 -5.98 -39.24 5.36
C GLY A 366 -5.62 -38.84 3.93
N MET A 367 -4.54 -39.40 3.39
CA MET A 367 -4.04 -39.06 2.06
C MET A 367 -3.92 -40.33 1.22
N TYR A 368 -4.31 -40.23 -0.04
CA TYR A 368 -4.11 -41.28 -1.03
C TYR A 368 -3.72 -40.65 -2.37
N SER A 369 -3.16 -41.46 -3.25
CA SER A 369 -2.89 -41.10 -4.65
C SER A 369 -3.51 -42.15 -5.55
N GLU A 370 -4.26 -41.70 -6.55
CA GLU A 370 -4.79 -42.53 -7.60
C GLU A 370 -4.10 -42.18 -8.91
N VAL A 371 -3.69 -43.21 -9.65
CA VAL A 371 -3.09 -43.08 -10.97
C VAL A 371 -3.79 -44.07 -11.90
N PRO A 372 -4.44 -43.61 -12.98
CA PRO A 372 -5.05 -44.52 -13.95
C PRO A 372 -3.97 -45.21 -14.78
N PHE A 373 -4.19 -46.48 -15.10
CA PHE A 373 -3.38 -47.26 -16.05
C PHE A 373 -4.28 -47.66 -17.21
N ILE A 374 -3.90 -47.29 -18.42
CA ILE A 374 -4.77 -47.40 -19.61
C ILE A 374 -4.19 -48.32 -20.70
N LYS A 375 -3.09 -49.03 -20.44
CA LYS A 375 -2.49 -49.99 -21.37
C LYS A 375 -3.52 -50.96 -21.96
N GLY A 376 -4.26 -51.68 -21.11
CA GLY A 376 -5.29 -52.62 -21.56
C GLY A 376 -6.46 -51.95 -22.33
N THR A 377 -6.70 -50.65 -22.13
CA THR A 377 -7.65 -49.90 -22.97
C THR A 377 -7.07 -49.63 -24.35
N LEU A 378 -5.80 -49.26 -24.43
CA LEU A 378 -5.09 -48.99 -25.68
C LEU A 378 -4.96 -50.27 -26.53
N GLU A 379 -4.64 -51.41 -25.91
CA GLU A 379 -4.58 -52.71 -26.59
C GLU A 379 -5.93 -53.10 -27.23
N LYS A 380 -7.05 -52.88 -26.52
CA LYS A 380 -8.40 -53.18 -27.03
C LYS A 380 -8.77 -52.36 -28.28
N ILE A 381 -8.19 -51.18 -28.43
CA ILE A 381 -8.41 -50.31 -29.60
C ILE A 381 -7.27 -50.39 -30.62
N GLY A 382 -6.36 -51.37 -30.46
CA GLY A 382 -5.26 -51.61 -31.39
C GLY A 382 -4.14 -50.57 -31.36
N ILE A 383 -3.95 -49.86 -30.25
CA ILE A 383 -2.87 -48.88 -30.05
C ILE A 383 -1.78 -49.47 -29.17
N GLU A 384 -0.54 -49.47 -29.66
CA GLU A 384 0.66 -49.89 -28.93
C GLU A 384 1.56 -48.67 -28.63
N PRO A 385 1.72 -48.27 -27.35
CA PRO A 385 2.58 -47.14 -26.99
C PRO A 385 4.06 -47.50 -26.99
N GLU A 386 4.85 -46.85 -27.86
CA GLU A 386 6.31 -46.93 -27.84
C GLU A 386 6.91 -45.71 -27.12
N LEU A 387 7.47 -45.91 -25.93
CA LEU A 387 8.14 -44.84 -25.16
C LEU A 387 9.53 -45.26 -24.73
N GLU A 388 10.51 -44.42 -25.05
CA GLU A 388 11.84 -44.54 -24.49
C GLU A 388 11.94 -43.84 -23.14
N ARG A 389 12.61 -44.48 -22.17
CA ARG A 389 12.90 -43.89 -20.86
C ARG A 389 14.29 -44.26 -20.40
N ILE A 390 14.91 -43.33 -19.68
CA ILE A 390 16.18 -43.56 -19.00
C ILE A 390 15.97 -43.29 -17.51
N GLY A 391 16.30 -44.28 -16.68
CA GLY A 391 16.24 -44.18 -15.21
C GLY A 391 15.08 -44.91 -14.55
N LYS A 392 15.41 -45.62 -13.45
CA LYS A 392 14.48 -46.48 -12.67
C LYS A 392 13.19 -45.77 -12.23
N TYR A 393 13.28 -44.48 -11.87
CA TYR A 393 12.17 -43.72 -11.29
C TYR A 393 11.40 -42.83 -12.30
N LYS A 394 11.71 -42.93 -13.60
CA LYS A 394 10.99 -42.21 -14.66
C LYS A 394 9.72 -43.00 -15.06
N SER A 395 8.72 -42.99 -14.19
CA SER A 395 7.53 -43.86 -14.28
C SER A 395 6.33 -43.26 -15.01
N ALA A 396 6.42 -42.05 -15.56
CA ALA A 396 5.29 -41.42 -16.26
C ALA A 396 4.75 -42.25 -17.44
N ALA A 397 5.64 -42.97 -18.14
CA ALA A 397 5.27 -43.87 -19.23
C ALA A 397 4.50 -45.12 -18.75
N ASP A 398 4.61 -45.50 -17.47
CA ASP A 398 3.93 -46.69 -16.92
C ASP A 398 2.41 -46.57 -17.06
N ILE A 399 1.85 -45.35 -17.03
CA ILE A 399 0.41 -45.08 -17.21
C ILE A 399 -0.15 -45.69 -18.49
N VAL A 400 0.65 -45.76 -19.56
CA VAL A 400 0.23 -46.27 -20.87
C VAL A 400 0.91 -47.59 -21.26
N THR A 401 2.02 -47.96 -20.62
CA THR A 401 2.82 -49.15 -20.94
C THR A 401 2.69 -50.29 -19.94
N ALA A 402 2.11 -50.04 -18.76
CA ALA A 402 1.96 -51.04 -17.70
C ALA A 402 0.49 -51.20 -17.28
N ASP A 403 0.19 -52.33 -16.63
CA ASP A 403 -1.14 -52.63 -16.10
C ASP A 403 -1.33 -52.12 -14.66
N SER A 404 -0.24 -51.78 -13.97
CA SER A 404 -0.25 -51.25 -12.60
C SER A 404 1.06 -50.53 -12.26
N MET A 405 1.11 -49.88 -11.09
CA MET A 405 2.33 -49.23 -10.60
C MET A 405 3.47 -50.23 -10.43
N SER A 406 4.60 -49.97 -11.08
CA SER A 406 5.87 -50.62 -10.77
C SER A 406 6.29 -50.37 -9.32
N TYR A 407 7.18 -51.21 -8.78
CA TYR A 407 7.74 -51.02 -7.43
C TYR A 407 8.34 -49.61 -7.26
N ALA A 408 9.12 -49.15 -8.24
CA ALA A 408 9.78 -47.83 -8.21
C ALA A 408 8.76 -46.68 -8.24
N PHE A 409 7.69 -46.81 -9.02
CA PHE A 409 6.60 -45.83 -9.04
C PHE A 409 5.92 -45.77 -7.66
N ARG A 410 5.56 -46.94 -7.10
CA ARG A 410 4.92 -47.03 -5.78
C ARG A 410 5.80 -46.47 -4.67
N GLU A 411 7.11 -46.75 -4.69
CA GLU A 411 8.09 -46.24 -3.74
C GLU A 411 8.10 -44.70 -3.72
N VAL A 412 8.16 -44.06 -4.89
CA VAL A 412 8.14 -42.59 -5.01
C VAL A 412 6.83 -42.00 -4.51
N GLN A 413 5.69 -42.57 -4.90
CA GLN A 413 4.39 -42.06 -4.47
C GLN A 413 4.20 -42.19 -2.96
N ASN A 414 4.53 -43.34 -2.39
CA ASN A 414 4.47 -43.54 -0.94
C ASN A 414 5.42 -42.59 -0.21
N SER A 415 6.65 -42.40 -0.69
CA SER A 415 7.60 -41.46 -0.07
C SER A 415 7.06 -40.03 0.02
N ILE A 416 6.41 -39.55 -1.06
CA ILE A 416 5.79 -38.22 -1.09
C ILE A 416 4.57 -38.18 -0.15
N LEU A 417 3.69 -39.19 -0.22
CA LEU A 417 2.49 -39.27 0.62
C LEU A 417 2.83 -39.35 2.10
N ASP A 418 3.77 -40.20 2.49
CA ASP A 418 4.22 -40.37 3.87
C ASP A 418 4.79 -39.06 4.42
N ASN A 419 5.59 -38.36 3.62
CA ASN A 419 6.14 -37.07 4.02
C ASN A 419 5.05 -36.00 4.23
N LEU A 420 4.11 -35.87 3.28
CA LEU A 420 3.00 -34.94 3.39
C LEU A 420 2.06 -35.30 4.55
N TYR A 421 1.77 -36.59 4.74
CA TYR A 421 0.93 -37.10 5.81
C TYR A 421 1.55 -36.84 7.18
N ASN A 422 2.86 -37.05 7.34
CA ASN A 422 3.55 -36.73 8.58
C ASN A 422 3.47 -35.24 8.91
N GLN A 423 3.71 -34.36 7.93
CA GLN A 423 3.57 -32.91 8.13
C GLN A 423 2.13 -32.51 8.47
N PHE A 424 1.14 -33.14 7.83
CA PHE A 424 -0.27 -32.96 8.07
C PHE A 424 -0.68 -33.35 9.49
N VAL A 425 -0.34 -34.57 9.91
CA VAL A 425 -0.63 -35.11 11.25
C VAL A 425 0.05 -34.26 12.31
N SER A 426 1.36 -33.99 12.17
CA SER A 426 2.09 -33.19 13.17
C SER A 426 1.51 -31.79 13.34
N ALA A 427 1.14 -31.11 12.25
CA ALA A 427 0.57 -29.77 12.32
C ALA A 427 -0.81 -29.74 12.99
N ILE A 428 -1.69 -30.69 12.64
CA ILE A 428 -3.05 -30.76 13.21
C ILE A 428 -2.97 -31.17 14.68
N ALA A 429 -2.21 -32.23 15.00
CA ALA A 429 -2.05 -32.73 16.36
C ALA A 429 -1.53 -31.63 17.29
N GLY A 430 -0.49 -30.91 16.86
CA GLY A 430 0.07 -29.78 17.61
C GLY A 430 -0.89 -28.60 17.78
N SER A 431 -1.83 -28.38 16.86
CA SER A 431 -2.79 -27.27 16.99
C SER A 431 -4.03 -27.62 17.80
N ARG A 432 -4.42 -28.90 17.80
CA ARG A 432 -5.55 -29.42 18.56
C ARG A 432 -5.15 -30.00 19.92
N ASN A 433 -3.88 -29.80 20.33
CA ASN A 433 -3.33 -30.28 21.60
C ASN A 433 -3.57 -31.78 21.84
N MET A 434 -3.37 -32.60 20.81
CA MET A 434 -3.48 -34.06 20.90
C MET A 434 -2.21 -34.74 20.41
N THR A 435 -2.02 -36.01 20.77
CA THR A 435 -0.86 -36.78 20.27
C THR A 435 -1.04 -37.12 18.80
N THR A 436 0.06 -37.29 18.07
CA THR A 436 0.03 -37.74 16.68
C THR A 436 -0.60 -39.13 16.55
N LEU A 437 -0.40 -40.02 17.53
CA LEU A 437 -1.06 -41.32 17.59
C LEU A 437 -2.58 -41.18 17.67
N LYS A 438 -3.08 -40.31 18.57
CA LYS A 438 -4.52 -40.11 18.71
C LYS A 438 -5.15 -39.55 17.44
N LEU A 439 -4.47 -38.62 16.79
CA LEU A 439 -4.95 -38.07 15.53
C LEU A 439 -4.99 -39.12 14.41
N LYS A 440 -4.00 -40.02 14.34
CA LYS A 440 -4.00 -41.13 13.37
C LYS A 440 -5.21 -42.06 13.58
N GLU A 441 -5.49 -42.45 14.82
CA GLU A 441 -6.70 -43.22 15.14
C GLU A 441 -7.99 -42.53 14.70
N LEU A 442 -8.08 -41.20 14.88
CA LEU A 442 -9.23 -40.43 14.43
C LEU A 442 -9.32 -40.38 12.89
N ILE A 443 -8.19 -40.23 12.20
CA ILE A 443 -8.16 -40.27 10.73
C ILE A 443 -8.69 -41.62 10.22
N ASP A 444 -8.31 -42.73 10.85
CA ASP A 444 -8.74 -44.08 10.48
C ASP A 444 -10.24 -44.35 10.76
N GLN A 445 -10.88 -43.51 11.59
CA GLN A 445 -12.31 -43.56 11.91
C GLN A 445 -13.18 -42.62 11.06
N GLY A 446 -12.55 -41.71 10.31
CA GLY A 446 -13.28 -40.77 9.47
C GLY A 446 -14.01 -41.45 8.30
N PRO A 447 -14.96 -40.75 7.65
CA PRO A 447 -15.36 -39.36 7.87
C PRO A 447 -16.28 -39.18 9.09
N PHE A 448 -16.42 -37.94 9.56
CA PHE A 448 -17.24 -37.60 10.73
C PHE A 448 -18.43 -36.73 10.32
N THR A 449 -19.61 -37.02 10.88
CA THR A 449 -20.70 -36.02 10.95
C THR A 449 -20.28 -34.84 11.83
N SER A 450 -20.91 -33.68 11.69
CA SER A 450 -20.70 -32.51 12.54
C SER A 450 -20.69 -32.85 14.05
N LYS A 451 -21.69 -33.62 14.52
CA LYS A 451 -21.82 -34.06 15.92
C LYS A 451 -20.67 -34.96 16.37
N GLN A 452 -20.25 -35.90 15.52
CA GLN A 452 -19.12 -36.76 15.84
C GLN A 452 -17.79 -35.98 15.85
N ALA A 453 -17.62 -35.02 14.93
CA ALA A 453 -16.43 -34.16 14.89
C ALA A 453 -16.32 -33.28 16.15
N GLU A 454 -17.43 -32.72 16.64
CA GLU A 454 -17.49 -31.98 17.90
C GLU A 454 -17.19 -32.89 19.10
N ALA A 455 -17.83 -34.06 19.18
CA ALA A 455 -17.61 -35.04 20.24
C ALA A 455 -16.16 -35.56 20.29
N ALA A 456 -15.50 -35.68 19.13
CA ALA A 456 -14.09 -36.07 19.01
C ALA A 456 -13.11 -34.91 19.26
N GLY A 457 -13.60 -33.68 19.50
CA GLY A 457 -12.76 -32.48 19.68
C GLY A 457 -12.04 -32.02 18.42
N LEU A 458 -12.51 -32.45 17.23
CA LEU A 458 -11.96 -32.02 15.94
C LEU A 458 -12.47 -30.63 15.54
N VAL A 459 -13.69 -30.28 15.94
CA VAL A 459 -14.23 -28.91 15.88
C VAL A 459 -14.68 -28.46 17.27
N ASP A 460 -14.83 -27.15 17.47
CA ASP A 460 -15.07 -26.59 18.80
C ASP A 460 -16.57 -26.40 19.11
N LYS A 461 -17.36 -25.98 18.11
CA LYS A 461 -18.82 -25.79 18.25
C LYS A 461 -19.56 -25.96 16.93
N LEU A 462 -20.80 -26.41 17.02
CA LEU A 462 -21.74 -26.43 15.91
C LEU A 462 -22.62 -25.18 15.89
N LEU A 463 -22.46 -24.33 14.88
CA LEU A 463 -23.19 -23.06 14.70
C LEU A 463 -23.40 -22.79 13.21
N TYR A 464 -24.48 -22.11 12.86
CA TYR A 464 -24.65 -21.49 11.54
C TYR A 464 -23.78 -20.23 11.40
N GLU A 465 -23.49 -19.80 10.16
CA GLU A 465 -22.59 -18.65 9.92
C GLU A 465 -23.09 -17.37 10.60
N ASP A 466 -24.39 -17.12 10.54
CA ASP A 466 -25.08 -15.99 11.14
C ASP A 466 -25.05 -16.04 12.67
N GLU A 467 -25.11 -17.23 13.27
CA GLU A 467 -24.94 -17.42 14.71
C GLU A 467 -23.51 -17.10 15.16
N VAL A 468 -22.49 -17.44 14.36
CA VAL A 468 -21.10 -17.05 14.64
C VAL A 468 -20.93 -15.54 14.54
N GLU A 469 -21.49 -14.90 13.50
CA GLU A 469 -21.45 -13.44 13.37
C GLU A 469 -22.20 -12.72 14.50
N LYS A 470 -23.32 -13.29 14.95
CA LYS A 470 -24.06 -12.81 16.12
C LYS A 470 -23.22 -12.94 17.40
N LEU A 471 -22.57 -14.09 17.62
CA LEU A 471 -21.67 -14.31 18.75
C LEU A 471 -20.52 -13.30 18.77
N LEU A 472 -19.91 -13.02 17.60
CA LEU A 472 -18.89 -11.98 17.47
C LEU A 472 -19.44 -10.60 17.86
N SER A 473 -20.63 -10.25 17.35
CA SER A 473 -21.29 -8.98 17.67
C SER A 473 -21.62 -8.84 19.16
N GLU A 474 -22.13 -9.89 19.80
CA GLU A 474 -22.42 -9.93 21.25
C GLU A 474 -21.16 -9.75 22.09
N GLN A 475 -20.03 -10.28 21.64
CA GLN A 475 -18.71 -10.06 22.23
C GLN A 475 -18.11 -8.67 21.90
N LYS A 476 -18.89 -7.78 21.27
CA LYS A 476 -18.48 -6.45 20.82
C LYS A 476 -17.30 -6.50 19.84
N ILE A 477 -17.15 -7.60 19.11
CA ILE A 477 -16.17 -7.75 18.04
C ILE A 477 -16.73 -7.11 16.77
N HIS A 478 -16.09 -6.04 16.33
CA HIS A 478 -16.47 -5.34 15.12
C HIS A 478 -15.83 -5.98 13.89
N LEU A 479 -16.62 -6.80 13.19
CA LEU A 479 -16.19 -7.46 11.95
C LEU A 479 -16.24 -6.50 10.75
N ARG A 480 -15.19 -6.53 9.92
CA ARG A 480 -15.12 -5.78 8.65
C ARG A 480 -14.78 -6.72 7.51
N SER A 481 -15.31 -6.44 6.32
CA SER A 481 -14.89 -7.16 5.11
C SER A 481 -13.44 -6.83 4.75
N LEU A 482 -12.72 -7.80 4.17
CA LEU A 482 -11.40 -7.57 3.61
C LEU A 482 -11.39 -6.45 2.57
N ARG A 483 -12.42 -6.35 1.72
CA ARG A 483 -12.54 -5.29 0.72
C ARG A 483 -12.55 -3.90 1.37
N THR A 484 -13.36 -3.72 2.41
CA THR A 484 -13.42 -2.45 3.17
C THR A 484 -12.09 -2.13 3.86
N TYR A 485 -11.34 -3.16 4.30
CA TYR A 485 -10.01 -2.98 4.86
C TYR A 485 -8.99 -2.51 3.80
N LEU A 486 -8.98 -3.15 2.62
CA LEU A 486 -8.03 -2.87 1.54
C LEU A 486 -8.26 -1.51 0.87
N LEU A 487 -9.46 -0.93 0.95
CA LEU A 487 -9.73 0.43 0.48
C LEU A 487 -9.07 1.51 1.34
N LYS A 488 -8.55 1.17 2.53
CA LYS A 488 -7.81 2.12 3.37
C LYS A 488 -6.40 2.32 2.83
N HIS A 489 -6.05 3.58 2.60
CA HIS A 489 -4.72 3.99 2.20
C HIS A 489 -4.03 4.69 3.38
N ASP A 490 -2.76 4.36 3.60
CA ASP A 490 -1.92 5.04 4.57
C ASP A 490 -1.12 6.12 3.85
N TYR A 491 -0.92 7.26 4.51
CA TYR A 491 -0.12 8.34 3.95
C TYR A 491 1.32 7.85 3.74
N VAL A 492 1.80 7.92 2.50
CA VAL A 492 3.16 7.50 2.14
C VAL A 492 4.14 8.63 2.46
N TYR A 493 5.04 8.42 3.42
CA TYR A 493 6.05 9.42 3.80
C TYR A 493 7.39 9.23 3.07
N ASN A 494 7.57 8.07 2.44
CA ASN A 494 8.79 7.76 1.70
C ASN A 494 8.85 8.58 0.42
N TRP A 495 10.04 9.09 0.11
CA TRP A 495 10.32 9.91 -1.06
C TRP A 495 10.55 9.08 -2.32
N GLN A 496 11.15 7.91 -2.13
CA GLN A 496 11.39 6.94 -3.19
C GLN A 496 10.16 6.03 -3.29
N LEU A 497 9.43 6.13 -4.40
CA LEU A 497 8.30 5.25 -4.74
C LEU A 497 8.79 3.99 -5.47
N GLU A 498 9.81 4.15 -6.31
CA GLU A 498 10.49 3.03 -6.96
C GLU A 498 11.84 2.78 -6.28
N PRO A 499 12.02 1.66 -5.56
CA PRO A 499 13.32 1.30 -5.01
C PRO A 499 14.35 1.17 -6.14
N GLY A 500 15.58 1.59 -5.84
CA GLY A 500 16.69 1.59 -6.81
C GLY A 500 17.08 0.17 -7.22
N GLU A 501 17.07 -0.77 -6.27
CA GLU A 501 17.30 -2.18 -6.51
C GLU A 501 15.97 -2.93 -6.63
N LYS A 502 15.82 -3.67 -7.73
CA LYS A 502 14.64 -4.49 -8.00
C LYS A 502 15.09 -5.94 -8.15
N ILE A 503 14.42 -6.84 -7.45
CA ILE A 503 14.57 -8.28 -7.66
C ILE A 503 13.44 -8.70 -8.59
N ALA A 504 13.79 -9.13 -9.81
CA ALA A 504 12.84 -9.68 -10.75
C ALA A 504 12.35 -11.05 -10.27
N ILE A 505 11.03 -11.23 -10.21
CA ILE A 505 10.41 -12.53 -9.91
C ILE A 505 9.82 -13.06 -11.21
N ILE A 506 10.40 -14.15 -11.72
CA ILE A 506 9.97 -14.79 -12.97
C ILE A 506 9.20 -16.07 -12.62
N TYR A 507 7.93 -16.11 -13.00
CA TYR A 507 7.06 -17.25 -12.70
C TYR A 507 7.20 -18.36 -13.76
N ALA A 508 7.81 -19.47 -13.37
CA ALA A 508 7.89 -20.68 -14.18
C ALA A 508 6.70 -21.61 -13.85
N THR A 509 5.53 -21.34 -14.45
CA THR A 509 4.27 -22.03 -14.09
C THR A 509 3.63 -22.74 -15.27
N GLY A 510 3.28 -24.02 -15.08
CA GLY A 510 2.67 -24.87 -16.11
C GLY A 510 3.67 -25.79 -16.82
N SER A 511 3.16 -26.61 -17.74
CA SER A 511 3.98 -27.54 -18.52
C SER A 511 4.93 -26.79 -19.44
N ILE A 512 6.19 -27.21 -19.47
CA ILE A 512 7.23 -26.56 -20.28
C ILE A 512 7.02 -26.93 -21.75
N VAL A 513 6.92 -25.91 -22.60
CA VAL A 513 6.77 -26.07 -24.05
C VAL A 513 7.70 -25.15 -24.80
N SER A 514 8.01 -25.52 -26.04
CA SER A 514 8.68 -24.61 -26.97
C SER A 514 7.72 -23.51 -27.43
N GLY A 515 8.26 -22.31 -27.69
CA GLY A 515 7.47 -21.17 -28.15
C GLY A 515 6.95 -20.30 -27.00
N LYS A 516 5.75 -19.74 -27.16
CA LYS A 516 5.17 -18.77 -26.22
C LYS A 516 4.34 -19.44 -25.13
N SER A 517 4.36 -18.84 -23.93
CA SER A 517 3.46 -19.23 -22.84
C SER A 517 2.00 -19.07 -23.24
N GLY A 518 1.14 -19.94 -22.73
CA GLY A 518 -0.27 -19.96 -23.12
C GLY A 518 -1.13 -20.83 -22.21
N LYS A 519 -2.32 -21.15 -22.71
CA LYS A 519 -3.26 -22.06 -22.07
C LYS A 519 -3.85 -22.99 -23.14
N ASN A 520 -3.86 -24.28 -22.84
CA ASN A 520 -4.53 -25.29 -23.66
C ASN A 520 -5.56 -26.04 -22.79
N ILE A 521 -6.63 -26.50 -23.42
CA ILE A 521 -7.70 -27.30 -22.81
C ILE A 521 -7.15 -28.63 -22.28
N PHE A 522 -6.19 -29.25 -22.97
CA PHE A 522 -5.63 -30.56 -22.61
C PHE A 522 -4.49 -30.48 -21.57
N ALA A 523 -3.54 -29.57 -21.77
CA ALA A 523 -2.33 -29.47 -20.95
C ALA A 523 -2.42 -28.39 -19.85
N GLY A 524 -3.53 -27.67 -19.78
CA GLY A 524 -3.72 -26.58 -18.84
C GLY A 524 -2.81 -25.38 -19.14
N GLU A 525 -2.12 -24.91 -18.11
CA GLU A 525 -1.18 -23.78 -18.21
C GLU A 525 0.13 -24.22 -18.87
N LEU A 526 0.61 -23.45 -19.84
CA LEU A 526 1.84 -23.71 -20.57
C LEU A 526 2.88 -22.63 -20.28
N MET A 527 4.11 -23.06 -19.99
CA MET A 527 5.30 -22.24 -19.81
C MET A 527 6.15 -22.32 -21.08
N GLY A 528 6.11 -21.28 -21.92
CA GLY A 528 6.84 -21.24 -23.18
C GLY A 528 8.27 -20.74 -23.04
N SER A 529 9.22 -21.45 -23.66
CA SER A 529 10.64 -21.10 -23.64
C SER A 529 10.92 -19.67 -24.13
N GLU A 530 10.28 -19.21 -25.20
CA GLU A 530 10.48 -17.84 -25.73
C GLU A 530 10.02 -16.78 -24.72
N THR A 531 8.93 -17.04 -24.00
CA THR A 531 8.40 -16.09 -23.01
C THR A 531 9.31 -16.01 -21.80
N ILE A 532 9.81 -17.15 -21.31
CA ILE A 532 10.70 -17.17 -20.16
C ILE A 532 12.07 -16.59 -20.49
N VAL A 533 12.65 -16.92 -21.65
CA VAL A 533 13.93 -16.33 -22.09
C VAL A 533 13.82 -14.81 -22.20
N LYS A 534 12.74 -14.29 -22.80
CA LYS A 534 12.49 -12.84 -22.85
C LYS A 534 12.35 -12.22 -21.47
N ALA A 535 11.71 -12.91 -20.51
CA ALA A 535 11.56 -12.41 -19.15
C ALA A 535 12.89 -12.41 -18.38
N ILE A 536 13.80 -13.35 -18.65
CA ILE A 536 15.14 -13.41 -18.03
C ILE A 536 16.07 -12.34 -18.62
N GLN A 537 15.92 -12.02 -19.90
CA GLN A 537 16.74 -11.03 -20.61
C GLN A 537 16.30 -9.57 -20.39
N ALA A 538 15.08 -9.35 -19.89
CA ALA A 538 14.50 -8.04 -19.62
C ALA A 538 14.93 -7.51 -18.25
#